data_AF-A0A543Q208-F1
#
_entry.id   AF-A0A543Q208-F1
#
_cell.length_a   1.000
_cell.length_b   1.000
_cell.length_c   1.000
_cell.angle_alpha   90.00
_cell.angle_beta   90.00
_cell.angle_gamma   90.00
#
_symmetry.space_group_name_H-M   'P 1'
#
loop_
_entity.id
_entity.type
_entity.pdbx_description
1 polymer ?
#
loop_
_entity_poly.entity_id
_entity_poly.type
_entity_poly.pdbx_seq_one_letter_code
_entity_poly.pdbx_strand_id
1 'polypeptide(L)'
;MALECPTCGSQEVRRASLAYEMGVQKTRNKTLGGGVALSMVGPIVGVGGAVSRGRNTSLFAERFEPPKKVRPFMRTFLTFLIGVPLYCFAVLIGLSIGSNFSILLSGGFGLFCLFVLPFIIFLVSVQKNRDTERKMQDWSRLFVCERCGEVFEPKQFSQKRGDRPEYQ
;
A
#
# COMPACT_ATOMS: atom_id res chain seq x y z
N MET A 1 -6.27 -10.34 -33.10
CA MET A 1 -5.82 -8.93 -33.17
C MET A 1 -4.56 -8.85 -32.34
N ALA A 2 -3.39 -8.68 -32.96
CA ALA A 2 -2.14 -8.53 -32.24
C ALA A 2 -2.01 -7.08 -31.76
N LEU A 3 -1.62 -6.88 -30.50
CA LEU A 3 -1.26 -5.57 -29.98
C LEU A 3 0.22 -5.36 -30.33
N GLU A 4 0.54 -4.23 -30.97
CA GLU A 4 1.90 -3.91 -31.39
C GLU A 4 2.41 -2.69 -30.61
N CYS A 5 3.69 -2.73 -30.24
CA CYS A 5 4.33 -1.61 -29.55
C CYS A 5 4.48 -0.42 -30.51
N PRO A 6 4.05 0.81 -30.12
CA PRO A 6 4.15 1.99 -30.98
C PRO A 6 5.60 2.42 -31.27
N THR A 7 6.56 2.04 -30.42
CA THR A 7 7.97 2.46 -30.55
C THR A 7 8.80 1.47 -31.36
N CYS A 8 8.62 0.17 -31.15
CA CYS A 8 9.47 -0.87 -31.76
C CYS A 8 8.73 -1.84 -32.68
N GLY A 9 7.40 -1.73 -32.81
CA GLY A 9 6.57 -2.62 -33.64
C GLY A 9 6.51 -4.08 -33.15
N SER A 10 7.08 -4.39 -31.98
CA SER A 10 7.04 -5.76 -31.44
C SER A 10 5.62 -6.17 -31.04
N GLN A 11 5.27 -7.42 -31.34
CA GLN A 11 4.04 -8.08 -30.87
C GLN A 11 4.19 -8.67 -29.45
N GLU A 12 5.41 -8.64 -28.89
CA GLU A 12 5.70 -9.08 -27.52
C GLU A 12 5.32 -7.98 -26.53
N VAL A 13 4.02 -7.87 -26.27
CA VAL A 13 3.44 -6.92 -25.33
C VAL A 13 2.61 -7.67 -24.28
N ARG A 14 2.78 -7.30 -23.02
CA ARG A 14 2.05 -7.89 -21.89
C ARG A 14 1.36 -6.80 -21.08
N ARG A 15 0.31 -7.16 -20.36
CA ARG A 15 -0.33 -6.25 -19.40
C ARG A 15 0.64 -5.90 -18.29
N ALA A 16 0.65 -4.64 -17.86
CA ALA A 16 1.48 -4.16 -16.75
C ALA A 16 1.26 -4.97 -15.46
N SER A 17 0.02 -5.43 -15.23
CA SER A 17 -0.32 -6.27 -14.09
C SER A 17 0.39 -7.63 -14.09
N LEU A 18 0.44 -8.28 -15.25
CA LEU A 18 1.11 -9.57 -15.41
C LEU A 18 2.63 -9.40 -15.32
N ALA A 19 3.17 -8.34 -15.93
CA ALA A 19 4.58 -7.99 -15.83
C ALA A 19 5.02 -7.76 -14.36
N TYR A 20 4.20 -7.08 -13.57
CA TYR A 20 4.44 -6.89 -12.14
C TYR A 20 4.40 -8.20 -11.36
N GLU A 21 3.37 -9.04 -11.58
CA GLU A 21 3.24 -10.32 -10.88
C GLU A 21 4.41 -11.28 -11.16
N MET A 22 4.92 -11.31 -12.39
CA MET A 22 6.09 -12.11 -12.73
C MET A 22 7.37 -11.65 -12.04
N GLY A 23 7.49 -10.36 -11.73
CA GLY A 23 8.67 -9.80 -11.05
C GLY A 23 8.58 -9.75 -9.52
N VAL A 24 7.46 -10.16 -8.91
CA VAL A 24 7.29 -10.22 -7.46
C VAL A 24 7.31 -11.67 -6.98
N GLN A 25 8.35 -12.04 -6.22
CA GLN A 25 8.42 -13.34 -5.55
C GLN A 25 8.15 -13.18 -4.05
N LYS A 26 7.21 -13.96 -3.52
CA LYS A 26 6.88 -14.01 -2.09
C LYS A 26 7.39 -15.31 -1.50
N THR A 27 8.29 -15.21 -0.52
CA THR A 27 8.82 -16.37 0.22
C THR A 27 8.23 -16.40 1.62
N ARG A 28 7.68 -17.55 2.02
CA ARG A 28 7.16 -17.77 3.38
C ARG A 28 7.88 -18.96 3.97
N ASN A 29 8.80 -18.70 4.88
CA ASN A 29 9.52 -19.73 5.60
C ASN A 29 8.92 -19.86 7.00
N LYS A 30 8.52 -21.08 7.36
CA LYS A 30 8.16 -21.44 8.73
C LYS A 30 9.30 -22.30 9.25
N THR A 31 10.04 -21.82 10.25
CA THR A 31 11.05 -22.62 10.94
C THR A 31 10.49 -23.01 12.30
N LEU A 32 10.26 -24.30 12.51
CA LEU A 32 10.04 -24.87 13.84
C LEU A 32 11.38 -25.43 14.31
N GLY A 33 11.90 -24.89 15.41
CA GLY A 33 13.07 -25.41 16.10
C GLY A 33 12.68 -25.93 17.47
N GLY A 34 12.98 -27.21 17.74
CA GLY A 34 12.93 -27.79 19.09
C GLY A 34 14.35 -27.83 19.65
N GLY A 35 14.55 -27.27 20.84
CA GLY A 35 15.84 -27.31 21.54
C GLY A 35 15.67 -27.92 22.93
N VAL A 36 16.58 -28.81 23.31
CA VAL A 36 16.69 -29.33 24.68
C VAL A 36 17.92 -28.69 25.29
N ALA A 37 17.73 -27.85 26.30
CA ALA A 37 18.81 -27.23 27.05
C ALA A 37 18.89 -27.88 28.44
N LEU A 38 20.06 -28.41 28.80
CA LEU A 38 20.34 -28.90 30.15
C LEU A 38 20.74 -27.69 31.01
N SER A 39 19.86 -27.29 31.92
CA SER A 39 20.15 -26.28 32.94
C SER A 39 20.48 -26.94 34.27
N MET A 40 21.16 -26.21 35.16
CA MET A 40 21.56 -26.66 36.49
C MET A 40 20.37 -27.09 37.39
N VAL A 41 19.13 -26.77 36.99
CA VAL A 41 17.87 -27.07 37.70
C VAL A 41 17.03 -28.16 36.98
N GLY A 42 17.53 -28.72 35.87
CA GLY A 42 16.86 -29.80 35.12
C GLY A 42 16.78 -29.56 33.60
N PRO A 43 16.27 -30.54 32.83
CA PRO A 43 16.10 -30.40 31.39
C PRO A 43 14.97 -29.41 31.08
N ILE A 44 15.27 -28.35 30.35
CA ILE A 44 14.29 -27.40 29.83
C ILE A 44 14.07 -27.74 28.35
N VAL A 45 12.86 -28.17 28.02
CA VAL A 45 12.43 -28.42 26.63
C VAL A 45 11.73 -27.16 26.13
N GLY A 46 12.33 -26.48 25.15
CA GLY A 46 11.76 -25.29 24.51
C GLY A 46 11.37 -25.59 23.07
N VAL A 47 10.12 -25.30 22.71
CA VAL A 47 9.66 -25.32 21.32
C VAL A 47 9.49 -23.88 20.87
N GLY A 48 10.34 -23.44 19.93
CA GLY A 48 10.30 -22.11 19.34
C GLY A 48 9.90 -22.19 17.87
N GLY A 49 8.86 -21.45 17.48
CA GLY A 49 8.49 -21.27 16.09
C GLY A 49 8.84 -19.87 15.61
N ALA A 50 9.60 -19.74 14.54
CA ALA A 50 9.80 -18.47 13.84
C ALA A 50 9.12 -18.52 12.46
N VAL A 51 8.40 -17.45 12.12
CA VAL A 51 7.79 -17.29 10.80
C VAL A 51 8.45 -16.11 10.12
N SER A 52 9.32 -16.36 9.15
CA SER A 52 9.93 -15.33 8.32
C SER A 52 9.15 -15.18 7.00
N ARG A 53 8.77 -13.94 6.69
CA ARG A 53 8.12 -13.57 5.42
C ARG A 53 9.09 -12.69 4.65
N GLY A 54 9.62 -13.21 3.55
CA GLY A 54 10.45 -12.49 2.61
C GLY A 54 9.64 -12.03 1.40
N ARG A 55 10.00 -10.88 0.84
CA ARG A 55 9.47 -10.40 -0.43
C ARG A 55 10.64 -9.92 -1.28
N ASN A 56 10.88 -10.59 -2.40
CA ASN A 56 11.88 -10.19 -3.38
C ASN A 56 11.16 -9.59 -4.58
N THR A 57 11.57 -8.39 -5.00
CA THR A 57 10.99 -7.68 -6.14
C THR A 57 12.09 -7.34 -7.13
N SER A 58 11.88 -7.63 -8.41
CA SER A 58 12.82 -7.21 -9.46
C SER A 58 12.75 -5.69 -9.67
N LEU A 59 13.84 -5.08 -10.12
CA LEU A 59 13.88 -3.64 -10.47
C LEU A 59 12.84 -3.26 -11.53
N PHE A 60 12.48 -4.21 -12.39
CA PHE A 60 11.41 -4.06 -13.37
C PHE A 60 10.05 -3.98 -12.68
N ALA A 61 9.73 -4.91 -11.77
CA ALA A 61 8.48 -4.85 -11.02
C ALA A 61 8.38 -3.63 -10.09
N GLU A 62 9.49 -3.12 -9.56
CA GLU A 62 9.49 -1.91 -8.74
C GLU A 62 9.06 -0.67 -9.56
N ARG A 63 9.50 -0.57 -10.82
CA ARG A 63 9.06 0.51 -11.73
C ARG A 63 7.57 0.42 -12.09
N PHE A 64 6.99 -0.77 -12.05
CA PHE A 64 5.59 -1.03 -12.36
C PHE A 64 4.70 -1.21 -11.13
N GLU A 65 5.15 -0.73 -9.96
CA GLU A 65 4.43 -0.97 -8.72
C GLU A 65 3.02 -0.35 -8.75
N PRO A 66 1.96 -1.14 -8.46
CA PRO A 66 0.61 -0.62 -8.45
C PRO A 66 0.41 0.42 -7.34
N PRO A 67 -0.47 1.41 -7.55
CA PRO A 67 -0.72 2.44 -6.56
C PRO A 67 -1.31 1.81 -5.27
N LYS A 68 -0.63 2.05 -4.15
CA LYS A 68 -0.98 1.46 -2.85
C LYS A 68 -2.15 2.20 -2.21
N LYS A 69 -3.24 1.48 -1.91
CA LYS A 69 -4.33 2.00 -1.08
C LYS A 69 -3.81 2.33 0.32
N VAL A 70 -4.10 3.52 0.81
CA VAL A 70 -3.84 3.87 2.20
C VAL A 70 -4.93 3.24 3.07
N ARG A 71 -4.56 2.77 4.27
CA ARG A 71 -5.54 2.28 5.25
C ARG A 71 -5.95 3.45 6.14
N PRO A 72 -7.07 4.15 5.86
CA PRO A 72 -7.47 5.35 6.61
C PRO A 72 -7.62 5.03 8.10
N PHE A 73 -8.27 3.91 8.41
CA PHE A 73 -8.53 3.47 9.77
C PHE A 73 -7.25 3.29 10.61
N MET A 74 -6.21 2.66 10.05
CA MET A 74 -4.93 2.47 10.75
C MET A 74 -4.25 3.81 11.06
N ARG A 75 -4.29 4.77 10.13
CA ARG A 75 -3.71 6.11 10.36
C ARG A 75 -4.50 6.88 11.42
N THR A 76 -5.83 6.88 11.33
CA THR A 76 -6.70 7.53 12.30
C THR A 76 -6.57 6.91 13.69
N PHE A 77 -6.45 5.58 13.78
CA PHE A 77 -6.22 4.87 15.04
C PHE A 77 -4.87 5.21 15.66
N LEU A 78 -3.80 5.25 14.86
CA LEU A 78 -2.47 5.64 15.34
C LEU A 78 -2.45 7.09 15.86
N THR A 79 -3.14 8.01 15.17
CA THR A 79 -3.25 9.40 15.62
C THR A 79 -4.05 9.51 16.91
N PHE A 80 -5.07 8.67 17.10
CA PHE A 80 -5.80 8.60 18.37
C PHE A 80 -4.92 8.03 19.50
N LEU A 81 -4.18 6.96 19.22
CA LEU A 81 -3.31 6.29 20.19
C LEU A 81 -2.22 7.24 20.74
N ILE A 82 -1.73 8.16 19.92
CA ILE A 82 -0.70 9.14 20.30
C ILE A 82 -1.35 10.44 20.84
N GLY A 83 -2.46 10.87 20.24
CA GLY A 83 -3.13 12.13 20.59
C GLY A 83 -3.80 12.11 21.96
N VAL A 84 -4.45 11.00 22.34
CA VAL A 84 -5.11 10.84 23.65
C VAL A 84 -4.13 10.97 24.82
N PRO A 85 -3.00 10.24 24.88
CA PRO A 85 -2.07 10.36 26.01
C PRO A 85 -1.39 11.72 26.07
N LEU A 86 -1.08 12.34 24.92
CA LEU A 86 -0.53 13.71 24.88
C LEU A 86 -1.54 14.73 25.41
N TYR A 87 -2.82 14.60 25.06
CA TYR A 87 -3.87 15.46 25.59
C TYR A 87 -4.06 15.26 27.10
N CYS A 88 -4.15 14.02 27.57
CA CYS A 88 -4.26 13.72 29.00
C CYS A 88 -3.06 14.28 29.79
N PHE A 89 -1.84 14.15 29.25
CA PHE A 89 -0.64 14.70 29.86
C PHE A 89 -0.66 16.23 29.93
N ALA A 90 -1.08 16.90 28.85
CA ALA A 90 -1.21 18.36 28.81
C ALA A 90 -2.29 18.89 29.79
N VAL A 91 -3.41 18.18 29.92
CA VAL A 91 -4.48 18.52 30.88
C VAL A 91 -4.01 18.34 32.33
N LEU A 92 -3.30 17.25 32.63
CA LEU A 92 -2.75 16.99 33.97
C LEU A 92 -1.75 18.07 34.41
N ILE A 93 -0.86 18.50 33.51
CA ILE A 93 0.09 19.59 33.77
C ILE A 93 -0.65 20.92 33.92
N GLY A 94 -1.63 21.20 33.05
CA GLY A 94 -2.40 22.45 33.07
C GLY A 94 -3.25 22.62 34.34
N LEU A 95 -3.79 21.53 34.89
CA LEU A 95 -4.50 21.50 36.17
C LEU A 95 -3.59 21.83 37.37
N SER A 96 -2.31 21.45 37.30
CA SER A 96 -1.36 21.66 38.41
C SER A 96 -0.88 23.11 38.54
N ILE A 97 -1.00 23.93 37.49
CA ILE A 97 -0.41 25.28 37.44
C ILE A 97 -1.42 26.38 37.77
N GLY A 98 -2.72 26.06 37.82
CA GLY A 98 -3.77 26.95 38.32
C GLY A 98 -3.90 28.27 37.56
N SER A 99 -4.76 28.33 36.55
CA SER A 99 -5.53 29.54 36.21
C SER A 99 -6.40 29.29 34.98
N ASN A 100 -7.53 29.99 34.93
CA ASN A 100 -8.63 29.89 33.97
C ASN A 100 -8.22 30.00 32.48
N PHE A 101 -6.97 30.40 32.19
CA PHE A 101 -6.39 30.45 30.85
C PHE A 101 -6.07 29.07 30.27
N SER A 102 -5.68 28.12 31.13
CA SER A 102 -5.37 26.74 30.71
C SER A 102 -6.61 26.00 30.24
N ILE A 103 -7.80 26.25 30.79
CA ILE A 103 -9.02 25.49 30.44
C ILE A 103 -9.55 25.86 29.04
N LEU A 104 -9.46 27.14 28.67
CA LEU A 104 -9.93 27.63 27.37
C LEU A 104 -8.97 27.22 26.23
N LEU A 105 -7.65 27.33 26.46
CA LEU A 105 -6.63 26.92 25.50
C LEU A 105 -6.47 25.40 25.44
N SER A 106 -6.47 24.68 26.57
CA SER A 106 -6.38 23.21 26.58
C SER A 106 -7.70 22.53 26.15
N GLY A 107 -8.85 23.10 26.48
CA GLY A 107 -10.15 22.53 26.12
C GLY A 107 -10.41 22.63 24.61
N GLY A 108 -10.26 23.83 24.04
CA GLY A 108 -10.47 24.06 22.60
C GLY A 108 -9.42 23.37 21.73
N PHE A 109 -8.13 23.52 22.07
CA PHE A 109 -7.04 22.87 21.34
C PHE A 109 -7.06 21.35 21.50
N GLY A 110 -7.44 20.88 22.69
CA GLY A 110 -7.61 19.47 22.99
C GLY A 110 -8.70 18.80 22.16
N LEU A 111 -9.89 19.40 22.14
CA LEU A 111 -11.00 18.93 21.30
C LEU A 111 -10.65 19.01 19.81
N PHE A 112 -9.93 20.05 19.39
CA PHE A 112 -9.45 20.16 18.01
C PHE A 112 -8.47 19.01 17.66
N CYS A 113 -7.49 18.72 18.50
CA CYS A 113 -6.54 17.63 18.27
C CYS A 113 -7.19 16.24 18.38
N LEU A 114 -8.18 16.06 19.26
CA LEU A 114 -8.86 14.77 19.46
C LEU A 114 -9.93 14.45 18.43
N PHE A 115 -10.64 15.45 17.91
CA PHE A 115 -11.78 15.21 17.03
C PHE A 115 -11.55 15.78 15.63
N VAL A 116 -11.10 17.03 15.53
CA VAL A 116 -10.99 17.71 14.22
C VAL A 116 -9.81 17.18 13.41
N LEU A 117 -8.65 17.03 14.03
CA LEU A 117 -7.43 16.53 13.38
C LEU A 117 -7.60 15.09 12.83
N PRO A 118 -8.06 14.09 13.61
CA PRO A 118 -8.29 12.75 13.07
C PRO A 118 -9.42 12.71 12.03
N PHE A 119 -10.43 13.57 12.14
CA PHE A 119 -11.49 13.69 11.15
C PHE A 119 -10.96 14.22 9.81
N ILE A 120 -10.12 15.26 9.82
CA ILE A 120 -9.44 15.77 8.62
C ILE A 120 -8.54 14.68 8.00
N ILE A 121 -7.73 13.99 8.82
CA ILE A 121 -6.87 12.90 8.34
C ILE A 121 -7.71 11.78 7.71
N PHE A 122 -8.86 11.47 8.30
CA PHE A 122 -9.79 10.49 7.76
C PHE A 122 -10.33 10.92 6.40
N LEU A 123 -10.84 12.15 6.27
CA LEU A 123 -11.36 12.70 5.01
C LEU A 123 -10.30 12.70 3.90
N VAL A 124 -9.09 13.20 4.21
CA VAL A 124 -7.97 13.20 3.25
C VAL A 124 -7.59 11.78 2.84
N SER A 125 -7.59 10.84 3.77
CA SER A 125 -7.28 9.44 3.48
C SER A 125 -8.36 8.76 2.63
N VAL A 126 -9.64 9.10 2.83
CA VAL A 126 -10.76 8.62 2.01
C VAL A 126 -10.67 9.19 0.59
N GLN A 127 -10.40 10.49 0.45
CA GLN A 127 -10.24 11.13 -0.85
C GLN A 127 -9.05 10.53 -1.60
N LYS A 128 -7.91 10.36 -0.93
CA LYS A 128 -6.74 9.70 -1.50
C LYS A 128 -7.04 8.27 -1.95
N ASN A 129 -7.87 7.52 -1.21
CA ASN A 129 -8.28 6.18 -1.63
C ASN A 129 -9.14 6.20 -2.89
N ARG A 130 -10.06 7.15 -3.04
CA ARG A 130 -10.83 7.30 -4.28
C ARG A 130 -9.93 7.59 -5.48
N ASP A 131 -8.95 8.48 -5.32
CA ASP A 131 -7.99 8.78 -6.38
C ASP A 131 -7.10 7.58 -6.70
N THR A 132 -6.75 6.80 -5.69
CA THR A 132 -5.98 5.55 -5.85
C THR A 132 -6.77 4.52 -6.65
N GLU A 133 -8.08 4.42 -6.45
CA GLU A 133 -8.93 3.50 -7.22
C GLU A 133 -8.98 3.86 -8.70
N ARG A 134 -9.09 5.15 -9.03
CA ARG A 134 -9.02 5.62 -10.42
C ARG A 134 -7.66 5.27 -11.05
N LYS A 135 -6.57 5.61 -10.37
CA LYS A 135 -5.21 5.27 -10.82
C LYS A 135 -4.99 3.76 -10.97
N MET A 136 -5.65 2.95 -10.15
CA MET A 136 -5.57 1.50 -10.25
C MET A 136 -6.33 0.96 -11.47
N GLN A 137 -7.47 1.57 -11.81
CA GLN A 137 -8.18 1.26 -13.06
C GLN A 137 -7.34 1.67 -14.28
N ASP A 138 -6.75 2.86 -14.27
CA ASP A 138 -5.89 3.34 -15.35
C ASP A 138 -4.67 2.40 -15.50
N TRP A 139 -4.02 2.07 -14.40
CA TRP A 139 -2.89 1.13 -14.39
C TRP A 139 -3.25 -0.25 -14.95
N SER A 140 -4.46 -0.75 -14.70
CA SER A 140 -4.92 -2.05 -15.22
C SER A 140 -5.08 -2.09 -16.74
N ARG A 141 -5.17 -0.91 -17.39
CA ARG A 141 -5.29 -0.77 -18.84
C ARG A 141 -3.95 -0.61 -19.55
N LEU A 142 -2.85 -0.46 -18.79
CA LEU A 142 -1.52 -0.27 -19.35
C LEU A 142 -0.92 -1.59 -19.83
N PHE A 143 -0.22 -1.51 -20.95
CA PHE A 143 0.57 -2.58 -21.54
C PHE A 143 2.02 -2.16 -21.59
N VAL A 144 2.91 -3.14 -21.44
CA VAL A 144 4.36 -2.97 -21.45
C VAL A 144 4.93 -3.85 -22.54
N CYS A 145 5.80 -3.30 -23.38
CA CYS A 145 6.56 -4.08 -24.34
C CYS A 145 7.73 -4.78 -23.64
N GLU A 146 7.89 -6.09 -23.84
CA GLU A 146 8.98 -6.85 -23.23
C GLU A 146 10.35 -6.55 -23.87
N ARG A 147 10.34 -6.04 -25.11
CA ARG A 147 11.55 -5.79 -25.90
C ARG A 147 12.19 -4.43 -25.61
N CYS A 148 11.39 -3.36 -25.61
CA CYS A 148 11.87 -1.99 -25.39
C CYS A 148 11.50 -1.41 -24.03
N GLY A 149 10.59 -2.04 -23.28
CA GLY A 149 10.13 -1.56 -21.97
C GLY A 149 9.13 -0.39 -22.03
N GLU A 150 8.68 0.01 -23.21
CA GLU A 150 7.72 1.11 -23.37
C GLU A 150 6.36 0.74 -22.79
N VAL A 151 5.73 1.71 -22.10
CA VAL A 151 4.43 1.58 -21.46
C VAL A 151 3.42 2.40 -22.25
N PHE A 152 2.34 1.76 -22.69
CA PHE A 152 1.33 2.45 -23.47
C PHE A 152 -0.07 1.92 -23.16
N GLU A 153 -1.07 2.77 -23.37
CA GLU A 153 -2.46 2.36 -23.39
C GLU A 153 -2.82 1.95 -24.82
N PRO A 154 -3.44 0.77 -25.04
CA PRO A 154 -3.89 0.39 -26.36
C PRO A 154 -5.01 1.36 -26.75
N LYS A 155 -4.74 2.24 -27.70
CA LYS A 155 -5.80 3.00 -28.36
C LYS A 155 -6.80 1.96 -28.87
N GLN A 156 -8.05 2.01 -28.41
CA GLN A 156 -9.11 1.21 -28.99
C GLN A 156 -9.20 1.62 -30.46
N PHE A 157 -8.57 0.85 -31.35
CA PHE A 157 -8.77 1.04 -32.77
C PHE A 157 -10.22 0.67 -33.02
N SER A 158 -11.05 1.71 -33.15
CA SER A 158 -12.42 1.65 -33.65
C SER A 158 -12.44 0.68 -34.82
N GLN A 159 -13.12 -0.43 -34.58
CA GLN A 159 -13.31 -1.55 -35.47
C GLN A 159 -14.04 -1.08 -36.74
N LYS A 160 -13.33 -0.55 -37.74
CA LYS A 160 -13.79 -0.61 -39.14
C LYS A 160 -13.53 -2.03 -39.63
N ARG A 161 -14.44 -2.93 -39.26
CA ARG A 161 -14.55 -4.28 -39.79
C ARG A 161 -15.38 -4.17 -41.07
N GLY A 162 -14.76 -4.29 -42.22
CA GLY A 162 -15.43 -4.30 -43.51
C GLY A 162 -14.45 -3.93 -44.61
N ASP A 163 -13.67 -4.93 -45.04
CA ASP A 163 -13.29 -5.16 -46.43
C ASP A 163 -12.34 -6.37 -46.43
N ARG A 164 -12.96 -7.54 -46.52
CA ARG A 164 -12.27 -8.77 -46.88
C ARG A 164 -12.40 -8.86 -48.40
N PRO A 165 -11.32 -8.83 -49.20
CA PRO A 165 -11.47 -9.05 -50.63
C PRO A 165 -11.92 -10.49 -50.87
N GLU A 166 -13.07 -10.65 -51.52
CA GLU A 166 -13.46 -11.90 -52.18
C GLU A 166 -12.44 -12.17 -53.28
N TYR A 167 -11.66 -13.25 -53.12
CA TYR A 167 -10.95 -13.86 -54.23
C TYR A 167 -11.99 -14.58 -55.10
N GLN A 168 -12.22 -14.05 -56.31
CA GLN A 168 -12.77 -14.81 -57.44
C GLN A 168 -11.63 -15.48 -58.20
#